data_AF-A0A6J7AKW3-F1
#
_entry.id   AF-A0A6J7AKW3-F1
#
_cell.length_a   1.000
_cell.length_b   1.000
_cell.length_c   1.000
_cell.angle_alpha   90.00
_cell.angle_beta   90.00
_cell.angle_gamma   90.00
#
_symmetry.space_group_name_H-M   'P 1'
#
loop_
_entity.id
_entity.type
_entity.pdbx_description
1 polymer ?
#
loop_
_entity_poly.entity_id
_entity_poly.type
_entity_poly.pdbx_seq_one_letter_code
_entity_poly.pdbx_strand_id
1 'polypeptide(L)'
;MDVFSAGVTLAYAAKLKSVWAGDNQDAITESIKNDKPDLTGLTPLQEEFIRPLLEKLPIDRPKSASVHKKALEYIEYLVDKEHKSKPVALRVKKSFSRRFRSPWVKWGAPLALVSAMALAFTSPWNSKQSELVPGVIVTAPPSASPSTSPTTSNSPVPTSQPLASQAATSNNDGPRNPNEVKCSTALEANLLDEAIKFCQLAAEEKDPRGTFTLGTLYIYKNDNANTEKYLKVAADLGFEMAYGALGVFYEMTQKDNAKAELWYKKGVAVKIPENYITYALFLEKQKKFAEAEKYLILADKSGLTWGTYQLGLFYKKQGNNAKAEVYLSAAAKAGDVSAMYEYAELLRTVKNNLSLACDWYTKTTATTRNSSPKTIALAKSALVAYCQSGLTGAPILSDNVIRGTQDSRPYNSEALKWIIPRESINADYNYVQFKQVGGTADWKGIAFTEKPSTNDKPWIEVIFSSAAKDLCIDFRLIKVEDSKVTKIWDLLPSNCYSFSSGVATRIGR
;
A
#
# COMPACT_ATOMS: atom_id res chain seq x y z
N MET A 1 17.44 3.56 6.18
CA MET A 1 17.54 4.58 5.11
C MET A 1 16.94 4.03 3.83
N ASP A 2 16.47 4.87 2.92
CA ASP A 2 16.29 4.46 1.52
C ASP A 2 17.64 4.47 0.78
N VAL A 3 17.63 4.08 -0.50
CA VAL A 3 18.85 4.00 -1.32
C VAL A 3 19.45 5.39 -1.61
N PHE A 4 18.63 6.42 -1.74
CA PHE A 4 19.08 7.78 -2.03
C PHE A 4 19.69 8.45 -0.80
N SER A 5 19.05 8.39 0.37
CA SER A 5 19.64 8.91 1.61
C SER A 5 20.98 8.24 1.92
N ALA A 6 21.11 6.92 1.69
CA ALA A 6 22.39 6.24 1.83
C ALA A 6 23.46 6.77 0.86
N GLY A 7 23.10 7.04 -0.40
CA GLY A 7 23.98 7.69 -1.38
C GLY A 7 24.41 9.10 -0.96
N VAL A 8 23.47 9.92 -0.46
CA VAL A 8 23.75 11.28 0.03
C VAL A 8 24.67 11.25 1.25
N THR A 9 24.41 10.38 2.24
CA THR A 9 25.26 10.23 3.42
C THR A 9 26.68 9.79 3.05
N LEU A 10 26.84 8.82 2.14
CA LEU A 10 28.16 8.37 1.68
C LEU A 10 28.91 9.47 0.90
N ALA A 11 28.21 10.21 0.04
CA ALA A 11 28.82 11.30 -0.71
C ALA A 11 29.24 12.47 0.18
N TYR A 12 28.39 12.83 1.17
CA TYR A 12 28.71 13.86 2.17
C TYR A 12 29.89 13.43 3.04
N ALA A 13 29.92 12.18 3.52
CA ALA A 13 31.04 11.66 4.32
C ALA A 13 32.36 11.64 3.54
N ALA A 14 32.32 11.41 2.22
CA ALA A 14 33.50 11.42 1.36
C ALA A 14 33.99 12.83 0.95
N LYS A 15 33.09 13.83 0.88
CA LYS A 15 33.42 15.20 0.45
C LYS A 15 33.44 16.26 1.58
N LEU A 16 32.95 15.91 2.77
CA LEU A 16 32.72 16.81 3.91
C LEU A 16 31.86 18.06 3.59
N LYS A 17 31.10 18.01 2.50
CA LYS A 17 30.15 19.03 2.06
C LYS A 17 29.02 18.40 1.24
N SER A 18 27.94 19.16 1.02
CA SER A 18 26.84 18.77 0.13
C SER A 18 27.35 18.49 -1.30
N VAL A 19 26.71 17.52 -1.98
CA VAL A 19 26.82 17.32 -3.44
C VAL A 19 25.78 18.11 -4.24
N TRP A 20 24.95 18.87 -3.54
CA TRP A 20 23.89 19.73 -4.09
C TRP A 20 24.18 21.18 -3.70
N ALA A 21 23.88 22.12 -4.58
CA ALA A 21 24.09 23.55 -4.32
C ALA A 21 23.12 24.07 -3.25
N GLY A 22 23.51 25.17 -2.59
CA GLY A 22 22.76 25.79 -1.50
C GLY A 22 23.45 25.68 -0.14
N ASP A 23 23.25 26.71 0.67
CA ASP A 23 23.67 26.82 2.08
C ASP A 23 22.53 26.47 3.06
N ASN A 24 21.29 26.44 2.57
CA ASN A 24 20.07 26.21 3.32
C ASN A 24 19.25 25.04 2.75
N GLN A 25 18.27 24.56 3.52
CA GLN A 25 17.48 23.36 3.19
C GLN A 25 16.68 23.51 1.89
N ASP A 26 16.15 24.68 1.59
CA ASP A 26 15.28 24.89 0.42
C ASP A 26 16.10 24.93 -0.87
N ALA A 27 17.23 25.65 -0.87
CA ALA A 27 18.18 25.67 -1.98
C ALA A 27 18.75 24.27 -2.28
N ILE A 28 19.10 23.49 -1.24
CA ILE A 28 19.53 22.09 -1.39
C ILE A 28 18.39 21.23 -1.96
N THR A 29 17.15 21.45 -1.52
CA THR A 29 15.96 20.74 -2.01
C THR A 29 15.65 21.08 -3.47
N GLU A 30 15.89 22.32 -3.91
CA GLU A 30 15.78 22.72 -5.31
C GLU A 30 16.90 22.12 -6.17
N SER A 31 18.15 22.16 -5.70
CA SER A 31 19.29 21.57 -6.41
C SER A 31 19.13 20.04 -6.59
N ILE A 32 18.59 19.32 -5.59
CA ILE A 32 18.20 17.90 -5.72
C ILE A 32 17.19 17.67 -6.86
N LYS A 33 16.19 18.55 -7.01
CA LYS A 33 15.17 18.45 -8.06
C LYS A 33 15.76 18.77 -9.44
N ASN A 34 16.57 19.82 -9.55
CA ASN A 34 16.92 20.45 -10.83
C ASN A 34 18.31 20.01 -11.35
N ASP A 35 19.33 19.97 -10.50
CA ASP A 35 20.73 19.85 -10.92
C ASP A 35 21.22 18.40 -11.08
N LYS A 36 22.53 18.22 -11.29
CA LYS A 36 23.25 16.94 -11.17
C LYS A 36 24.16 17.01 -9.95
N PRO A 37 24.41 15.89 -9.25
CA PRO A 37 25.23 15.92 -8.05
C PRO A 37 26.68 16.26 -8.40
N ASP A 38 27.26 17.22 -7.68
CA ASP A 38 28.69 17.50 -7.69
C ASP A 38 29.43 16.31 -7.07
N LEU A 39 29.88 15.39 -7.92
CA LEU A 39 30.72 14.25 -7.53
C LEU A 39 32.22 14.53 -7.72
N THR A 40 32.63 15.77 -8.04
CA THR A 40 34.05 16.11 -8.19
C THR A 40 34.85 15.83 -6.91
N GLY A 41 36.09 15.38 -7.04
CA GLY A 41 36.95 15.00 -5.92
C GLY A 41 36.69 13.60 -5.34
N LEU A 42 35.62 12.90 -5.76
CA LEU A 42 35.52 11.46 -5.52
C LEU A 42 36.48 10.68 -6.42
N THR A 43 36.97 9.54 -5.95
CA THR A 43 37.67 8.58 -6.83
C THR A 43 36.70 7.98 -7.86
N PRO A 44 37.16 7.54 -9.05
CA PRO A 44 36.29 6.94 -10.06
C PRO A 44 35.48 5.74 -9.54
N LEU A 45 36.05 4.97 -8.61
CA LEU A 45 35.39 3.84 -7.96
C LEU A 45 34.26 4.28 -7.03
N GLN A 46 34.47 5.36 -6.25
CA GLN A 46 33.42 5.94 -5.40
C GLN A 46 32.30 6.53 -6.25
N GLU A 47 32.63 7.19 -7.36
CA GLU A 47 31.64 7.72 -8.29
C GLU A 47 30.79 6.59 -8.93
N GLU A 48 31.44 5.51 -9.41
CA GLU A 48 30.80 4.32 -9.98
C GLU A 48 29.82 3.64 -9.00
N PHE A 49 30.09 3.71 -7.69
CA PHE A 49 29.18 3.21 -6.65
C PHE A 49 28.09 4.21 -6.25
N ILE A 50 28.43 5.50 -6.07
CA ILE A 50 27.51 6.51 -5.52
C ILE A 50 26.54 7.05 -6.57
N ARG A 51 26.99 7.27 -7.82
CA ARG A 51 26.19 7.89 -8.88
C ARG A 51 24.82 7.21 -9.09
N PRO A 52 24.70 5.85 -9.15
CA PRO A 52 23.40 5.19 -9.31
C PRO A 52 22.46 5.28 -8.10
N LEU A 53 22.96 5.58 -6.89
CA LEU A 53 22.13 5.75 -5.70
C LEU A 53 21.41 7.11 -5.71
N LEU A 54 22.04 8.11 -6.35
CA LEU A 54 21.56 9.50 -6.46
C LEU A 54 20.63 9.74 -7.66
N GLU A 55 20.19 8.69 -8.37
CA GLU A 55 19.23 8.82 -9.46
C GLU A 55 17.91 9.42 -8.99
N LYS A 56 17.38 10.40 -9.74
CA LYS A 56 16.23 11.20 -9.29
C LYS A 56 14.98 10.34 -9.11
N LEU A 57 14.67 9.46 -10.06
CA LEU A 57 13.52 8.56 -9.98
C LEU A 57 13.85 7.28 -9.18
N PRO A 58 13.00 6.86 -8.22
CA PRO A 58 13.23 5.63 -7.44
C PRO A 58 13.27 4.31 -8.25
N ILE A 59 12.81 4.31 -9.51
CA ILE A 59 12.80 3.13 -10.38
C ILE A 59 14.16 2.84 -11.04
N ASP A 60 14.96 3.88 -11.28
CA ASP A 60 16.29 3.78 -11.90
C ASP A 60 17.37 3.46 -10.86
N ARG A 61 17.13 3.81 -9.58
CA ARG A 61 17.99 3.44 -8.44
C ARG A 61 18.09 1.91 -8.32
N PRO A 62 19.29 1.35 -8.07
CA PRO A 62 19.45 -0.07 -7.81
C PRO A 62 18.75 -0.50 -6.52
N LYS A 63 18.17 -1.70 -6.50
CA LYS A 63 17.44 -2.23 -5.33
C LYS A 63 18.35 -2.29 -4.09
N SER A 64 17.83 -1.88 -2.93
CA SER A 64 18.57 -1.81 -1.66
C SER A 64 19.38 -3.08 -1.33
N ALA A 65 18.84 -4.28 -1.51
CA ALA A 65 19.58 -5.53 -1.29
C ALA A 65 20.80 -5.71 -2.22
N SER A 66 20.71 -5.23 -3.47
CA SER A 66 21.84 -5.21 -4.41
C SER A 66 22.89 -4.16 -4.01
N VAL A 67 22.46 -3.02 -3.45
CA VAL A 67 23.35 -1.97 -2.94
C VAL A 67 24.11 -2.45 -1.70
N HIS A 68 23.43 -3.11 -0.75
CA HIS A 68 24.07 -3.68 0.44
C HIS A 68 25.09 -4.77 0.06
N LYS A 69 24.75 -5.69 -0.86
CA LYS A 69 25.72 -6.68 -1.34
C LYS A 69 26.92 -6.01 -2.01
N LYS A 70 26.69 -5.00 -2.86
CA LYS A 70 27.76 -4.28 -3.54
C LYS A 70 28.62 -3.43 -2.59
N ALA A 71 28.04 -2.88 -1.53
CA ALA A 71 28.81 -2.20 -0.48
C ALA A 71 29.77 -3.16 0.23
N LEU A 72 29.35 -4.40 0.50
CA LEU A 72 30.22 -5.42 1.09
C LEU A 72 31.34 -5.83 0.12
N GLU A 73 31.01 -6.14 -1.14
CA GLU A 73 32.01 -6.43 -2.20
C GLU A 73 33.04 -5.28 -2.36
N TYR A 74 32.59 -4.03 -2.16
CA TYR A 74 33.42 -2.83 -2.22
C TYR A 74 34.34 -2.69 -0.99
N ILE A 75 33.81 -2.97 0.22
CA ILE A 75 34.59 -2.93 1.47
C ILE A 75 35.66 -4.03 1.45
N GLU A 76 35.32 -5.25 1.03
CA GLU A 76 36.30 -6.34 0.83
C GLU A 76 37.42 -5.92 -0.12
N TYR A 77 37.09 -5.32 -1.26
CA TYR A 77 38.07 -4.81 -2.22
C TYR A 77 38.93 -3.65 -1.69
N LEU A 78 38.39 -2.79 -0.81
CA LEU A 78 39.19 -1.73 -0.19
C LEU A 78 40.20 -2.27 0.84
N VAL A 79 39.84 -3.36 1.54
CA VAL A 79 40.66 -3.98 2.61
C VAL A 79 41.75 -4.88 2.04
N ASP A 80 41.47 -5.64 0.97
CA ASP A 80 42.40 -6.60 0.36
C ASP A 80 42.44 -6.42 -1.17
N LYS A 81 43.20 -5.41 -1.60
CA LYS A 81 43.35 -5.05 -3.03
C LYS A 81 44.22 -6.01 -3.83
N GLU A 82 44.97 -6.88 -3.17
CA GLU A 82 45.90 -7.82 -3.84
C GLU A 82 45.18 -9.11 -4.25
N HIS A 83 44.22 -9.59 -3.44
CA HIS A 83 43.52 -10.86 -3.69
C HIS A 83 42.04 -10.70 -4.09
N LYS A 84 41.45 -9.50 -3.97
CA LYS A 84 40.06 -9.22 -4.39
C LYS A 84 40.01 -8.48 -5.72
N SER A 85 39.10 -8.90 -6.59
CA SER A 85 38.84 -8.23 -7.87
C SER A 85 38.00 -6.97 -7.70
N LYS A 86 38.23 -5.96 -8.56
CA LYS A 86 37.44 -4.72 -8.58
C LYS A 86 35.94 -5.02 -8.68
N PRO A 87 35.07 -4.50 -7.79
CA PRO A 87 33.64 -4.78 -7.85
C PRO A 87 33.01 -4.21 -9.13
N VAL A 88 32.19 -5.02 -9.80
CA VAL A 88 31.44 -4.61 -11.00
C VAL A 88 30.38 -3.55 -10.66
N ALA A 89 30.27 -2.49 -11.48
CA ALA A 89 29.26 -1.43 -11.40
C ALA A 89 27.82 -1.89 -11.10
N LEU A 90 27.09 -1.05 -10.37
CA LEU A 90 25.64 -1.19 -10.16
C LEU A 90 24.88 -0.92 -11.47
N ARG A 91 24.17 -1.94 -11.99
CA ARG A 91 23.39 -1.81 -13.24
C ARG A 91 22.01 -1.17 -13.01
N VAL A 92 21.75 -0.08 -13.73
CA VAL A 92 20.38 0.45 -13.96
C VAL A 92 19.62 -0.47 -14.91
N LYS A 93 18.29 -0.57 -14.79
CA LYS A 93 17.44 -1.46 -15.62
C LYS A 93 16.76 -0.72 -16.78
N LYS A 94 16.81 -1.32 -17.98
CA LYS A 94 15.86 -1.09 -19.08
C LYS A 94 15.02 -2.38 -19.28
N SER A 95 13.77 -2.29 -19.76
CA SER A 95 12.74 -3.34 -19.56
C SER A 95 12.04 -3.85 -20.84
N PHE A 96 11.50 -5.08 -20.81
CA PHE A 96 10.88 -5.85 -21.92
C PHE A 96 9.92 -6.95 -21.35
N SER A 97 8.91 -7.51 -22.08
CA SER A 97 7.80 -8.29 -21.43
C SER A 97 7.08 -9.44 -22.20
N ARG A 98 6.39 -10.39 -21.49
CA ARG A 98 5.36 -11.42 -21.96
C ARG A 98 4.50 -12.04 -20.80
N ARG A 99 3.49 -12.95 -21.01
CA ARG A 99 2.13 -13.01 -20.31
C ARG A 99 1.42 -14.42 -20.19
N PHE A 100 0.62 -14.80 -19.15
CA PHE A 100 -0.53 -15.82 -19.13
C PHE A 100 -1.31 -16.06 -17.75
N ARG A 101 -2.26 -17.06 -17.63
CA ARG A 101 -3.66 -17.13 -16.99
C ARG A 101 -3.94 -17.97 -15.66
N SER A 102 -5.15 -18.32 -15.06
CA SER A 102 -6.57 -17.77 -14.90
C SER A 102 -7.39 -18.01 -13.53
N PRO A 103 -8.60 -18.65 -13.36
CA PRO A 103 -9.87 -18.02 -12.80
C PRO A 103 -10.84 -18.75 -11.77
N TRP A 104 -11.76 -18.02 -11.02
CA TRP A 104 -13.21 -18.28 -10.61
C TRP A 104 -13.83 -17.62 -9.29
N VAL A 105 -14.90 -16.77 -9.39
CA VAL A 105 -16.08 -16.52 -8.45
C VAL A 105 -16.46 -15.08 -7.93
N LYS A 106 -17.80 -14.89 -7.82
CA LYS A 106 -18.77 -13.80 -7.45
C LYS A 106 -18.67 -13.28 -5.99
N TRP A 107 -19.40 -12.29 -5.42
CA TRP A 107 -20.69 -11.57 -5.68
C TRP A 107 -20.66 -10.13 -5.07
N GLY A 108 -21.60 -9.23 -5.47
CA GLY A 108 -22.07 -8.11 -4.60
C GLY A 108 -22.08 -6.67 -5.17
N ALA A 109 -23.23 -5.99 -5.12
CA ALA A 109 -23.47 -4.58 -5.46
C ALA A 109 -24.57 -4.02 -4.50
N PRO A 110 -24.67 -2.69 -4.17
CA PRO A 110 -24.57 -1.57 -5.11
C PRO A 110 -23.66 -0.39 -4.73
N LEU A 111 -23.02 -0.37 -3.55
CA LEU A 111 -22.16 0.73 -3.06
C LEU A 111 -20.87 0.97 -3.88
N ALA A 112 -20.68 0.24 -4.98
CA ALA A 112 -19.45 0.24 -5.77
C ALA A 112 -19.29 1.46 -6.69
N LEU A 113 -20.34 2.23 -7.01
CA LEU A 113 -20.23 3.42 -7.87
C LEU A 113 -19.25 4.44 -7.29
N VAL A 114 -19.52 4.89 -6.06
CA VAL A 114 -18.67 5.86 -5.35
C VAL A 114 -17.27 5.30 -5.12
N SER A 115 -17.14 4.02 -4.75
CA SER A 115 -15.81 3.45 -4.48
C SER A 115 -14.97 3.19 -5.74
N ALA A 116 -15.59 2.87 -6.88
CA ALA A 116 -14.87 2.67 -8.14
C ALA A 116 -14.44 4.00 -8.76
N MET A 117 -15.28 5.05 -8.67
CA MET A 117 -14.94 6.36 -9.19
C MET A 117 -14.07 7.19 -8.22
N ALA A 118 -14.21 7.06 -6.89
CA ALA A 118 -13.30 7.74 -5.97
C ALA A 118 -11.86 7.18 -6.04
N LEU A 119 -11.72 5.84 -6.06
CA LEU A 119 -10.40 5.20 -6.18
C LEU A 119 -9.73 5.37 -7.55
N ALA A 120 -10.44 5.91 -8.55
CA ALA A 120 -9.89 6.23 -9.87
C ALA A 120 -9.81 7.73 -10.19
N PHE A 121 -10.69 8.57 -9.61
CA PHE A 121 -10.93 9.95 -10.05
C PHE A 121 -11.10 11.00 -8.94
N THR A 122 -11.01 10.64 -7.64
CA THR A 122 -10.83 11.64 -6.56
C THR A 122 -9.40 11.69 -6.01
N SER A 123 -8.44 11.10 -6.73
CA SER A 123 -7.07 11.64 -6.72
C SER A 123 -7.09 12.85 -7.67
N PRO A 124 -6.80 14.08 -7.21
CA PRO A 124 -6.72 15.20 -8.12
C PRO A 124 -5.55 14.97 -9.08
N TRP A 125 -5.84 14.92 -10.39
CA TRP A 125 -4.79 15.07 -11.37
C TRP A 125 -4.35 16.54 -11.30
N ASN A 126 -3.23 16.80 -10.63
CA ASN A 126 -2.56 18.09 -10.61
C ASN A 126 -1.05 17.86 -10.78
N SER A 127 -0.47 18.46 -11.82
CA SER A 127 0.95 18.33 -12.15
C SER A 127 1.81 19.33 -11.37
N LYS A 128 1.64 19.35 -10.03
CA LYS A 128 2.55 19.95 -9.04
C LYS A 128 2.12 19.51 -7.64
N GLN A 129 3.07 19.13 -6.80
CA GLN A 129 2.88 19.05 -5.34
C GLN A 129 3.10 20.46 -4.78
N SER A 130 2.20 20.93 -3.92
CA SER A 130 2.19 22.33 -3.45
C SER A 130 3.09 22.59 -2.24
N GLU A 131 3.70 23.77 -2.25
CA GLU A 131 4.30 24.41 -1.08
C GLU A 131 3.23 25.10 -0.23
N LEU A 132 3.55 25.38 1.05
CA LEU A 132 2.78 26.24 1.93
C LEU A 132 3.75 27.09 2.76
N VAL A 133 3.57 28.41 2.73
CA VAL A 133 4.46 29.40 3.38
C VAL A 133 3.63 30.36 4.23
N PRO A 134 4.13 30.67 5.44
CA PRO A 134 3.98 32.01 6.02
C PRO A 134 5.33 32.54 6.57
N GLY A 135 5.78 33.79 6.32
CA GLY A 135 5.27 34.84 5.43
C GLY A 135 5.68 36.24 5.93
N VAL A 136 5.74 37.25 5.02
CA VAL A 136 5.89 38.71 5.28
C VAL A 136 7.27 39.10 5.93
N ILE A 137 8.07 40.11 5.52
CA ILE A 137 7.84 41.58 5.43
C ILE A 137 8.95 42.27 4.57
N VAL A 138 8.52 43.06 3.55
CA VAL A 138 8.98 44.41 3.10
C VAL A 138 10.44 44.69 2.60
N THR A 139 10.51 45.67 1.67
CA THR A 139 11.65 46.51 1.18
C THR A 139 12.62 46.01 0.08
N ALA A 140 12.94 46.96 -0.80
CA ALA A 140 13.98 47.03 -1.85
C ALA A 140 14.51 48.50 -1.83
N PRO A 141 15.26 49.05 -2.82
CA PRO A 141 16.08 48.51 -3.93
C PRO A 141 17.55 49.01 -3.77
N PRO A 142 18.40 49.28 -4.80
CA PRO A 142 18.48 48.87 -6.23
C PRO A 142 19.71 47.93 -6.45
N SER A 143 20.48 47.81 -7.54
CA SER A 143 20.68 48.48 -8.86
C SER A 143 21.46 47.49 -9.79
N ALA A 144 21.67 47.63 -11.11
CA ALA A 144 21.26 48.58 -12.17
C ALA A 144 21.37 47.88 -13.56
N SER A 145 21.12 48.62 -14.66
CA SER A 145 21.19 48.17 -16.08
C SER A 145 21.70 49.36 -16.96
N PRO A 146 21.65 49.38 -18.32
CA PRO A 146 21.47 48.33 -19.36
C PRO A 146 22.42 48.44 -20.59
N SER A 147 22.34 47.50 -21.56
CA SER A 147 22.58 47.65 -23.03
C SER A 147 22.76 46.25 -23.69
N THR A 148 22.47 45.96 -24.98
CA THR A 148 21.62 46.54 -26.07
C THR A 148 21.26 45.42 -27.09
N SER A 149 20.34 45.67 -28.03
CA SER A 149 19.76 44.65 -28.95
C SER A 149 20.26 44.74 -30.43
N PRO A 150 19.51 44.41 -31.52
CA PRO A 150 19.63 43.11 -32.24
C PRO A 150 19.75 43.20 -33.78
N THR A 151 19.93 42.06 -34.50
CA THR A 151 19.54 41.75 -35.93
C THR A 151 20.08 40.35 -36.34
N THR A 152 19.75 39.62 -37.43
CA THR A 152 18.93 39.85 -38.66
C THR A 152 18.27 38.52 -39.15
N SER A 153 17.52 38.53 -40.27
CA SER A 153 16.73 37.41 -40.85
C SER A 153 17.44 36.56 -41.94
N ASN A 154 16.87 35.40 -42.30
CA ASN A 154 16.47 35.02 -43.68
C ASN A 154 15.84 33.60 -43.78
N SER A 155 15.21 33.29 -44.92
CA SER A 155 14.40 32.07 -45.22
C SER A 155 14.61 31.64 -46.70
N PRO A 156 13.90 30.66 -47.33
CA PRO A 156 13.20 29.44 -46.87
C PRO A 156 13.42 28.14 -47.73
N VAL A 157 13.08 26.93 -47.22
CA VAL A 157 12.39 25.79 -47.94
C VAL A 157 13.08 25.06 -49.14
N PRO A 158 12.90 23.73 -49.43
CA PRO A 158 12.55 22.53 -48.61
C PRO A 158 13.37 21.23 -48.90
N THR A 159 13.05 20.11 -48.20
CA THR A 159 12.77 18.74 -48.75
C THR A 159 13.48 17.54 -48.05
N SER A 160 12.68 16.51 -47.72
CA SER A 160 13.00 15.08 -47.45
C SER A 160 14.07 14.68 -46.42
N GLN A 161 13.61 14.14 -45.28
CA GLN A 161 14.21 12.98 -44.61
C GLN A 161 13.11 11.97 -44.18
N PRO A 162 13.43 10.69 -43.90
CA PRO A 162 12.46 9.59 -43.95
C PRO A 162 11.52 9.44 -42.74
N LEU A 163 10.46 8.64 -42.92
CA LEU A 163 9.54 8.23 -41.85
C LEU A 163 10.29 7.51 -40.70
N ALA A 164 10.23 8.09 -39.50
CA ALA A 164 10.61 7.43 -38.26
C ALA A 164 9.38 7.21 -37.37
N SER A 165 9.25 5.99 -36.81
CA SER A 165 8.05 5.51 -36.13
C SER A 165 7.72 6.30 -34.85
N GLN A 166 6.68 7.13 -34.89
CA GLN A 166 6.13 7.77 -33.68
C GLN A 166 5.36 6.75 -32.83
N ALA A 167 6.01 6.22 -31.80
CA ALA A 167 5.32 5.59 -30.68
C ALA A 167 4.74 6.70 -29.79
N ALA A 168 3.53 7.16 -30.11
CA ALA A 168 2.88 8.25 -29.39
C ALA A 168 2.65 7.89 -27.91
N THR A 169 3.37 8.57 -27.02
CA THR A 169 3.02 8.73 -25.61
C THR A 169 1.89 9.74 -25.47
N SER A 170 1.10 9.63 -24.40
CA SER A 170 -0.01 10.54 -24.09
C SER A 170 0.53 11.91 -23.67
N ASN A 171 0.75 12.79 -24.64
CA ASN A 171 1.34 14.12 -24.42
C ASN A 171 0.34 15.10 -23.78
N ASN A 172 -0.04 14.84 -22.53
CA ASN A 172 -0.80 15.77 -21.67
C ASN A 172 0.12 16.63 -20.78
N ASP A 173 1.43 16.63 -21.03
CA ASP A 173 2.47 17.39 -20.31
C ASP A 173 2.61 18.87 -20.80
N GLY A 174 1.59 19.39 -21.47
CA GLY A 174 1.51 20.83 -21.77
C GLY A 174 1.21 21.67 -20.52
N PRO A 175 1.31 23.01 -20.60
CA PRO A 175 0.84 23.88 -19.53
C PRO A 175 -0.66 23.66 -19.31
N ARG A 176 -1.05 23.23 -18.10
CA ARG A 176 -2.47 23.00 -17.74
C ARG A 176 -3.31 24.24 -18.04
N ASN A 177 -4.51 24.04 -18.59
CA ASN A 177 -5.50 25.10 -18.76
C ASN A 177 -5.80 25.77 -17.39
N PRO A 178 -5.73 27.11 -17.26
CA PRO A 178 -5.95 27.79 -15.98
C PRO A 178 -7.34 27.58 -15.36
N ASN A 179 -8.38 27.33 -16.17
CA ASN A 179 -9.73 27.01 -15.71
C ASN A 179 -9.87 25.53 -15.32
N GLU A 180 -9.14 24.61 -15.96
CA GLU A 180 -9.02 23.22 -15.51
C GLU A 180 -8.30 23.12 -14.16
N VAL A 181 -7.25 23.92 -13.96
CA VAL A 181 -6.60 24.08 -12.64
C VAL A 181 -7.61 24.55 -11.59
N LYS A 182 -8.31 25.66 -11.83
CA LYS A 182 -9.34 26.19 -10.90
C LYS A 182 -10.45 25.16 -10.61
N CYS A 183 -10.90 24.40 -11.62
CA CYS A 183 -11.87 23.34 -11.42
C CYS A 183 -11.34 22.25 -10.48
N SER A 184 -10.11 21.77 -10.70
CA SER A 184 -9.49 20.78 -9.81
C SER A 184 -9.36 21.28 -8.38
N THR A 185 -8.93 22.53 -8.17
CA THR A 185 -8.79 23.12 -6.83
C THR A 185 -10.15 23.36 -6.15
N ALA A 186 -11.18 23.79 -6.89
CA ALA A 186 -12.52 23.94 -6.34
C ALA A 186 -13.14 22.58 -5.97
N LEU A 187 -12.86 21.51 -6.74
CA LEU A 187 -13.26 20.15 -6.42
C LEU A 187 -12.51 19.59 -5.19
N GLU A 188 -11.20 19.83 -5.08
CA GLU A 188 -10.41 19.52 -3.87
C GLU A 188 -10.97 20.23 -2.62
N ALA A 189 -11.46 21.47 -2.78
CA ALA A 189 -12.15 22.24 -1.74
C ALA A 189 -13.63 21.86 -1.52
N ASN A 190 -14.16 20.87 -2.25
CA ASN A 190 -15.57 20.45 -2.23
C ASN A 190 -16.59 21.55 -2.62
N LEU A 191 -16.16 22.59 -3.35
CA LEU A 191 -16.96 23.69 -3.86
C LEU A 191 -17.60 23.31 -5.21
N LEU A 192 -18.55 22.38 -5.18
CA LEU A 192 -19.03 21.67 -6.38
C LEU A 192 -19.59 22.59 -7.49
N ASP A 193 -20.32 23.66 -7.15
CA ASP A 193 -20.87 24.59 -8.15
C ASP A 193 -19.81 25.51 -8.76
N GLU A 194 -18.79 25.90 -8.00
CA GLU A 194 -17.63 26.61 -8.52
C GLU A 194 -16.77 25.71 -9.41
N ALA A 195 -16.57 24.44 -9.00
CA ALA A 195 -15.89 23.44 -9.80
C ALA A 195 -16.59 23.23 -11.15
N ILE A 196 -17.92 23.06 -11.15
CA ILE A 196 -18.71 22.96 -12.39
C ILE A 196 -18.51 24.20 -13.27
N LYS A 197 -18.59 25.41 -12.71
CA LYS A 197 -18.39 26.67 -13.46
C LYS A 197 -17.01 26.75 -14.11
N PHE A 198 -15.94 26.43 -13.38
CA PHE A 198 -14.58 26.46 -13.96
C PHE A 198 -14.35 25.32 -14.96
N CYS A 199 -14.93 24.14 -14.74
CA CYS A 199 -14.86 23.04 -15.69
C CYS A 199 -15.69 23.28 -16.97
N GLN A 200 -16.78 24.07 -16.91
CA GLN A 200 -17.52 24.54 -18.09
C GLN A 200 -16.63 25.43 -18.96
N LEU A 201 -15.98 26.44 -18.38
CA LEU A 201 -15.03 27.31 -19.10
C LEU A 201 -13.88 26.50 -19.73
N ALA A 202 -13.31 25.55 -18.98
CA ALA A 202 -12.27 24.66 -19.51
C ALA A 202 -12.78 23.78 -20.68
N ALA A 203 -14.03 23.33 -20.64
CA ALA A 203 -14.65 22.54 -21.72
C ALA A 203 -14.99 23.40 -22.97
N GLU A 204 -15.37 24.66 -22.78
CA GLU A 204 -15.54 25.64 -23.86
C GLU A 204 -14.20 25.94 -24.56
N GLU A 205 -13.12 26.03 -23.78
CA GLU A 205 -11.73 26.11 -24.24
C GLU A 205 -11.18 24.78 -24.81
N LYS A 206 -12.02 23.73 -24.88
CA LYS A 206 -11.72 22.37 -25.38
C LYS A 206 -10.60 21.65 -24.62
N ASP A 207 -10.38 21.96 -23.34
CA ASP A 207 -9.47 21.19 -22.51
C ASP A 207 -10.05 19.78 -22.27
N PRO A 208 -9.32 18.70 -22.65
CA PRO A 208 -9.82 17.33 -22.57
C PRO A 208 -10.13 16.86 -21.14
N ARG A 209 -9.43 17.44 -20.16
CA ARG A 209 -9.40 17.02 -18.75
C ARG A 209 -10.37 17.83 -17.89
N GLY A 210 -10.54 19.11 -18.21
CA GLY A 210 -11.64 19.94 -17.73
C GLY A 210 -12.98 19.40 -18.24
N THR A 211 -13.06 19.05 -19.52
CA THR A 211 -14.24 18.37 -20.11
C THR A 211 -14.53 17.03 -19.43
N PHE A 212 -13.50 16.21 -19.18
CA PHE A 212 -13.67 14.96 -18.45
C PHE A 212 -14.19 15.17 -17.02
N THR A 213 -13.60 16.10 -16.29
CA THR A 213 -13.95 16.41 -14.89
C THR A 213 -15.36 17.01 -14.82
N LEU A 214 -15.78 17.80 -15.82
CA LEU A 214 -17.16 18.23 -15.97
C LEU A 214 -18.12 17.04 -16.10
N GLY A 215 -17.77 16.07 -16.96
CA GLY A 215 -18.54 14.84 -17.15
C GLY A 215 -18.65 13.98 -15.88
N THR A 216 -17.62 13.93 -15.02
CA THR A 216 -17.71 13.23 -13.74
C THR A 216 -18.48 14.02 -12.68
N LEU A 217 -18.39 15.35 -12.65
CA LEU A 217 -19.18 16.22 -11.77
C LEU A 217 -20.70 16.05 -12.00
N TYR A 218 -21.13 15.90 -13.25
CA TYR A 218 -22.55 15.66 -13.57
C TYR A 218 -23.08 14.31 -13.07
N ILE A 219 -22.23 13.30 -12.82
CA ILE A 219 -22.64 12.03 -12.17
C ILE A 219 -23.08 12.29 -10.73
N TYR A 220 -22.37 13.15 -9.99
CA TYR A 220 -22.75 13.53 -8.62
C TYR A 220 -24.08 14.31 -8.57
N LYS A 221 -24.41 15.05 -9.63
CA LYS A 221 -25.73 15.69 -9.81
C LYS A 221 -26.81 14.76 -10.38
N ASN A 222 -26.50 13.50 -10.67
CA ASN A 222 -27.37 12.53 -11.37
C ASN A 222 -27.87 13.02 -12.75
N ASP A 223 -27.14 13.94 -13.38
CA ASP A 223 -27.45 14.44 -14.71
C ASP A 223 -26.83 13.51 -15.76
N ASN A 224 -27.57 12.45 -16.08
CA ASN A 224 -27.16 11.44 -17.04
C ASN A 224 -26.95 12.02 -18.46
N ALA A 225 -27.66 13.10 -18.82
CA ALA A 225 -27.57 13.70 -20.15
C ALA A 225 -26.27 14.48 -20.32
N ASN A 226 -25.93 15.37 -19.39
CA ASN A 226 -24.66 16.09 -19.42
C ASN A 226 -23.47 15.18 -19.10
N THR A 227 -23.64 14.15 -18.24
CA THR A 227 -22.62 13.09 -18.06
C THR A 227 -22.26 12.44 -19.41
N GLU A 228 -23.27 11.92 -20.11
CA GLU A 228 -23.06 11.20 -21.38
C GLU A 228 -22.51 12.13 -22.47
N LYS A 229 -22.93 13.41 -22.49
CA LYS A 229 -22.41 14.46 -23.37
C LYS A 229 -20.92 14.71 -23.12
N TYR A 230 -20.54 15.17 -21.93
CA TYR A 230 -19.18 15.67 -21.69
C TYR A 230 -18.16 14.53 -21.61
N LEU A 231 -18.51 13.34 -21.11
CA LEU A 231 -17.60 12.20 -21.18
C LEU A 231 -17.34 11.72 -22.62
N LYS A 232 -18.31 11.85 -23.55
CA LYS A 232 -18.06 11.61 -24.99
C LYS A 232 -17.13 12.68 -25.57
N VAL A 233 -17.41 13.97 -25.36
CA VAL A 233 -16.56 15.06 -25.85
C VAL A 233 -15.13 14.92 -25.31
N ALA A 234 -14.93 14.54 -24.05
CA ALA A 234 -13.60 14.26 -23.51
C ALA A 234 -12.89 13.10 -24.23
N ALA A 235 -13.62 12.01 -24.56
CA ALA A 235 -13.07 10.90 -25.33
C ALA A 235 -12.74 11.30 -26.78
N ASP A 236 -13.55 12.16 -27.40
CA ASP A 236 -13.35 12.67 -28.76
C ASP A 236 -12.20 13.70 -28.83
N LEU A 237 -11.94 14.42 -27.74
CA LEU A 237 -10.74 15.24 -27.49
C LEU A 237 -9.50 14.40 -27.13
N GLY A 238 -9.59 13.06 -27.13
CA GLY A 238 -8.47 12.15 -26.88
C GLY A 238 -8.16 11.86 -25.41
N PHE A 239 -9.03 12.22 -24.47
CA PHE A 239 -8.83 11.92 -23.04
C PHE A 239 -9.02 10.42 -22.75
N GLU A 240 -7.92 9.68 -22.68
CA GLU A 240 -7.92 8.21 -22.67
C GLU A 240 -8.71 7.57 -21.51
N MET A 241 -8.84 8.24 -20.36
CA MET A 241 -9.65 7.74 -19.24
C MET A 241 -11.17 7.85 -19.47
N ALA A 242 -11.61 8.71 -20.40
CA ALA A 242 -13.03 8.93 -20.66
C ALA A 242 -13.72 7.66 -21.21
N TYR A 243 -13.00 6.82 -21.97
CA TYR A 243 -13.53 5.54 -22.45
C TYR A 243 -13.89 4.59 -21.29
N GLY A 244 -13.04 4.51 -20.25
CA GLY A 244 -13.30 3.72 -19.04
C GLY A 244 -14.47 4.29 -18.23
N ALA A 245 -14.53 5.61 -18.06
CA ALA A 245 -15.63 6.28 -17.35
C ALA A 245 -16.98 6.11 -18.07
N LEU A 246 -17.02 6.19 -19.41
CA LEU A 246 -18.23 5.87 -20.19
C LEU A 246 -18.66 4.42 -19.99
N GLY A 247 -17.72 3.48 -19.98
CA GLY A 247 -18.00 2.07 -19.65
C GLY A 247 -18.68 1.92 -18.28
N VAL A 248 -18.13 2.56 -17.24
CA VAL A 248 -18.70 2.57 -15.88
C VAL A 248 -20.07 3.23 -15.84
N PHE A 249 -20.27 4.36 -16.54
CA PHE A 249 -21.54 5.06 -16.59
C PHE A 249 -22.65 4.21 -17.24
N TYR A 250 -22.40 3.59 -18.39
CA TYR A 250 -23.39 2.72 -19.01
C TYR A 250 -23.66 1.47 -18.17
N GLU A 251 -22.63 0.85 -17.58
CA GLU A 251 -22.78 -0.33 -16.73
C GLU A 251 -23.60 -0.03 -15.45
N MET A 252 -23.19 1.02 -14.73
CA MET A 252 -23.63 1.22 -13.35
C MET A 252 -24.78 2.22 -13.22
N THR A 253 -24.90 3.19 -14.12
CA THR A 253 -25.99 4.17 -14.11
C THR A 253 -27.10 3.74 -15.07
N GLN A 254 -26.81 3.63 -16.37
CA GLN A 254 -27.81 3.31 -17.40
C GLN A 254 -28.20 1.81 -17.46
N LYS A 255 -27.49 0.93 -16.75
CA LYS A 255 -27.62 -0.55 -16.74
C LYS A 255 -27.44 -1.22 -18.11
N ASP A 256 -26.88 -0.51 -19.08
CA ASP A 256 -26.65 -0.97 -20.45
C ASP A 256 -25.29 -1.66 -20.57
N ASN A 257 -25.26 -2.95 -20.24
CA ASN A 257 -24.07 -3.78 -20.35
C ASN A 257 -23.52 -3.90 -21.78
N ALA A 258 -24.33 -3.66 -22.83
CA ALA A 258 -23.90 -3.75 -24.21
C ALA A 258 -23.13 -2.49 -24.63
N LYS A 259 -23.65 -1.29 -24.31
CA LYS A 259 -22.91 -0.03 -24.46
C LYS A 259 -21.69 0.01 -23.54
N ALA A 260 -21.78 -0.52 -22.32
CA ALA A 260 -20.64 -0.63 -21.42
C ALA A 260 -19.50 -1.46 -22.05
N GLU A 261 -19.79 -2.68 -22.53
CA GLU A 261 -18.77 -3.53 -23.17
C GLU A 261 -18.19 -2.89 -24.45
N LEU A 262 -18.97 -2.09 -25.19
CA LEU A 262 -18.48 -1.31 -26.34
C LEU A 262 -17.47 -0.22 -25.91
N TRP A 263 -17.78 0.58 -24.89
CA TRP A 263 -16.90 1.66 -24.43
C TRP A 263 -15.66 1.13 -23.70
N TYR A 264 -15.78 0.08 -22.90
CA TYR A 264 -14.62 -0.62 -22.34
C TYR A 264 -13.70 -1.23 -23.42
N LYS A 265 -14.27 -1.77 -24.53
CA LYS A 265 -13.47 -2.26 -25.67
C LYS A 265 -12.70 -1.14 -26.38
N LYS A 266 -13.27 0.07 -26.52
CA LYS A 266 -12.54 1.25 -26.98
C LYS A 266 -11.42 1.61 -26.00
N GLY A 267 -11.70 1.61 -24.70
CA GLY A 267 -10.73 1.95 -23.65
C GLY A 267 -9.49 1.06 -23.64
N VAL A 268 -9.62 -0.25 -23.87
CA VAL A 268 -8.44 -1.14 -23.96
C VAL A 268 -7.68 -1.04 -25.29
N ALA A 269 -8.19 -0.31 -26.28
CA ALA A 269 -7.49 -0.04 -27.54
C ALA A 269 -6.46 1.10 -27.41
N VAL A 270 -6.69 2.08 -26.51
CA VAL A 270 -5.71 3.14 -26.15
C VAL A 270 -4.65 2.68 -25.15
N LYS A 271 -4.77 1.46 -24.60
CA LYS A 271 -3.73 0.71 -23.88
C LYS A 271 -3.29 1.23 -22.50
N ILE A 272 -3.92 2.27 -21.95
CA ILE A 272 -3.67 2.73 -20.57
C ILE A 272 -4.13 1.69 -19.51
N PRO A 273 -3.44 1.56 -18.37
CA PRO A 273 -3.73 0.54 -17.36
C PRO A 273 -5.09 0.69 -16.66
N GLU A 274 -5.60 1.90 -16.50
CA GLU A 274 -6.90 2.21 -15.88
C GLU A 274 -8.05 1.61 -16.69
N ASN A 275 -7.96 1.67 -18.02
CA ASN A 275 -8.92 1.05 -18.92
C ASN A 275 -8.82 -0.49 -18.93
N TYR A 276 -7.61 -1.05 -18.76
CA TYR A 276 -7.45 -2.49 -18.56
C TYR A 276 -8.09 -2.96 -17.24
N ILE A 277 -7.94 -2.20 -16.15
CA ILE A 277 -8.51 -2.51 -14.83
C ILE A 277 -10.04 -2.41 -14.87
N THR A 278 -10.59 -1.31 -15.37
CA THR A 278 -12.04 -1.10 -15.42
C THR A 278 -12.74 -2.14 -16.32
N TYR A 279 -12.20 -2.44 -17.51
CA TYR A 279 -12.74 -3.53 -18.33
C TYR A 279 -12.57 -4.90 -17.65
N ALA A 280 -11.46 -5.15 -16.95
CA ALA A 280 -11.30 -6.40 -16.21
C ALA A 280 -12.34 -6.59 -15.10
N LEU A 281 -12.65 -5.52 -14.34
CA LEU A 281 -13.66 -5.56 -13.29
C LEU A 281 -15.06 -5.80 -13.85
N PHE A 282 -15.39 -5.23 -15.02
CA PHE A 282 -16.60 -5.57 -15.77
C PHE A 282 -16.61 -7.05 -16.19
N LEU A 283 -15.54 -7.54 -16.81
CA LEU A 283 -15.41 -8.93 -17.24
C LEU A 283 -15.50 -9.92 -16.06
N GLU A 284 -15.01 -9.55 -14.88
CA GLU A 284 -15.14 -10.34 -13.65
C GLU A 284 -16.61 -10.46 -13.21
N LYS A 285 -17.37 -9.36 -13.17
CA LYS A 285 -18.82 -9.36 -12.90
C LYS A 285 -19.59 -10.24 -13.91
N GLN A 286 -19.22 -10.14 -15.19
CA GLN A 286 -19.75 -10.97 -16.27
C GLN A 286 -19.20 -12.41 -16.27
N LYS A 287 -18.39 -12.81 -15.28
CA LYS A 287 -17.79 -14.15 -15.11
C LYS A 287 -16.86 -14.58 -16.26
N LYS A 288 -16.48 -13.65 -17.13
CA LYS A 288 -15.47 -13.79 -18.20
C LYS A 288 -14.05 -13.75 -17.60
N PHE A 289 -13.81 -14.50 -16.53
CA PHE A 289 -12.66 -14.36 -15.65
C PHE A 289 -11.29 -14.49 -16.37
N ALA A 290 -11.18 -15.38 -17.35
CA ALA A 290 -9.95 -15.56 -18.12
C ALA A 290 -9.68 -14.39 -19.09
N GLU A 291 -10.67 -13.57 -19.42
CA GLU A 291 -10.50 -12.30 -20.12
C GLU A 291 -10.17 -11.17 -19.14
N ALA A 292 -10.85 -11.11 -17.99
CA ALA A 292 -10.57 -10.13 -16.94
C ALA A 292 -9.08 -10.13 -16.56
N GLU A 293 -8.55 -11.28 -16.18
CA GLU A 293 -7.15 -11.41 -15.77
C GLU A 293 -6.17 -11.25 -16.93
N LYS A 294 -6.53 -11.58 -18.18
CA LYS A 294 -5.76 -11.20 -19.37
C LYS A 294 -5.51 -9.67 -19.43
N TYR A 295 -6.42 -8.83 -18.94
CA TYR A 295 -6.24 -7.37 -18.85
C TYR A 295 -5.59 -6.93 -17.54
N LEU A 296 -5.89 -7.54 -16.38
CA LEU A 296 -5.17 -7.25 -15.12
C LEU A 296 -3.66 -7.52 -15.25
N ILE A 297 -3.26 -8.55 -15.99
CA ILE A 297 -1.84 -8.85 -16.29
C ILE A 297 -1.20 -7.80 -17.24
N LEU A 298 -1.98 -6.99 -17.96
CA LEU A 298 -1.45 -5.80 -18.65
C LEU A 298 -1.35 -4.61 -17.70
N ALA A 299 -2.33 -4.41 -16.82
CA ALA A 299 -2.31 -3.35 -15.83
C ALA A 299 -1.10 -3.49 -14.88
N ASP A 300 -0.89 -4.66 -14.30
CA ASP A 300 0.29 -5.02 -13.49
C ASP A 300 1.62 -4.69 -14.22
N LYS A 301 1.68 -4.91 -15.54
CA LYS A 301 2.88 -4.66 -16.35
C LYS A 301 3.14 -3.23 -16.75
N SER A 302 2.18 -2.33 -16.57
CA SER A 302 2.44 -0.89 -16.69
C SER A 302 3.34 -0.37 -15.55
N GLY A 303 3.47 -1.13 -14.46
CA GLY A 303 4.09 -0.66 -13.21
C GLY A 303 3.10 0.04 -12.28
N LEU A 304 1.83 0.23 -12.68
CA LEU A 304 0.80 0.79 -11.82
C LEU A 304 0.44 -0.20 -10.69
N THR A 305 0.76 0.17 -9.45
CA THR A 305 0.52 -0.65 -8.25
C THR A 305 -0.95 -1.09 -8.11
N TRP A 306 -1.91 -0.24 -8.54
CA TRP A 306 -3.33 -0.58 -8.56
C TRP A 306 -3.64 -1.80 -9.44
N GLY A 307 -2.92 -1.98 -10.56
CA GLY A 307 -3.03 -3.17 -11.41
C GLY A 307 -2.54 -4.44 -10.72
N THR A 308 -1.39 -4.36 -10.04
CA THR A 308 -0.84 -5.44 -9.21
C THR A 308 -1.79 -5.80 -8.06
N TYR A 309 -2.35 -4.80 -7.36
CA TYR A 309 -3.34 -5.00 -6.29
C TYR A 309 -4.61 -5.70 -6.80
N GLN A 310 -5.20 -5.22 -7.89
CA GLN A 310 -6.41 -5.80 -8.48
C GLN A 310 -6.18 -7.23 -8.98
N LEU A 311 -4.97 -7.54 -9.51
CA LEU A 311 -4.58 -8.90 -9.87
C LEU A 311 -4.45 -9.80 -8.62
N GLY A 312 -3.93 -9.28 -7.51
CA GLY A 312 -3.91 -9.97 -6.22
C GLY A 312 -5.31 -10.23 -5.64
N LEU A 313 -6.20 -9.24 -5.68
CA LEU A 313 -7.61 -9.40 -5.32
C LEU A 313 -8.31 -10.44 -6.18
N PHE A 314 -8.11 -10.41 -7.50
CA PHE A 314 -8.66 -11.39 -8.42
C PHE A 314 -8.28 -12.81 -7.97
N TYR A 315 -6.98 -13.08 -7.76
CA TYR A 315 -6.55 -14.41 -7.31
C TYR A 315 -7.05 -14.78 -5.91
N LYS A 316 -7.21 -13.82 -4.98
CA LYS A 316 -7.80 -14.05 -3.65
C LYS A 316 -9.26 -14.50 -3.76
N LYS A 317 -10.07 -13.84 -4.61
CA LYS A 317 -11.45 -14.26 -4.92
C LYS A 317 -11.49 -15.67 -5.52
N GLN A 318 -10.51 -16.03 -6.34
CA GLN A 318 -10.44 -17.36 -6.95
C GLN A 318 -9.96 -18.47 -5.99
N GLY A 319 -9.78 -18.18 -4.70
CA GLY A 319 -9.18 -19.09 -3.72
C GLY A 319 -7.69 -19.41 -3.99
N ASN A 320 -7.06 -18.79 -4.99
CA ASN A 320 -5.66 -19.02 -5.34
C ASN A 320 -4.75 -18.19 -4.43
N ASN A 321 -4.74 -18.56 -3.15
CA ASN A 321 -4.05 -17.84 -2.10
C ASN A 321 -2.53 -17.74 -2.35
N ALA A 322 -1.91 -18.74 -3.00
CA ALA A 322 -0.50 -18.70 -3.36
C ALA A 322 -0.18 -17.59 -4.38
N LYS A 323 -0.98 -17.42 -5.44
CA LYS A 323 -0.82 -16.27 -6.34
C LYS A 323 -1.23 -14.96 -5.65
N ALA A 324 -2.30 -14.96 -4.85
CA ALA A 324 -2.73 -13.77 -4.11
C ALA A 324 -1.62 -13.23 -3.20
N GLU A 325 -0.89 -14.11 -2.50
CA GLU A 325 0.25 -13.76 -1.63
C GLU A 325 1.37 -13.03 -2.40
N VAL A 326 1.67 -13.46 -3.61
CA VAL A 326 2.67 -12.81 -4.47
C VAL A 326 2.26 -11.38 -4.82
N TYR A 327 1.06 -11.20 -5.40
CA TYR A 327 0.62 -9.91 -5.91
C TYR A 327 0.18 -8.93 -4.80
N LEU A 328 -0.56 -9.39 -3.79
CA LEU A 328 -0.97 -8.54 -2.66
C LEU A 328 0.25 -8.11 -1.84
N SER A 329 1.20 -9.00 -1.56
CA SER A 329 2.42 -8.60 -0.84
C SER A 329 3.32 -7.69 -1.69
N ALA A 330 3.32 -7.80 -3.02
CA ALA A 330 4.04 -6.89 -3.89
C ALA A 330 3.42 -5.48 -3.86
N ALA A 331 2.10 -5.36 -4.02
CA ALA A 331 1.40 -4.08 -3.96
C ALA A 331 1.48 -3.43 -2.55
N ALA A 332 1.39 -4.23 -1.48
CA ALA A 332 1.57 -3.76 -0.11
C ALA A 332 2.99 -3.19 0.12
N LYS A 333 4.04 -3.85 -0.40
CA LYS A 333 5.43 -3.37 -0.35
C LYS A 333 5.67 -2.14 -1.23
N ALA A 334 4.82 -1.92 -2.24
CA ALA A 334 4.83 -0.74 -3.11
C ALA A 334 3.95 0.43 -2.60
N GLY A 335 3.37 0.30 -1.39
CA GLY A 335 2.65 1.39 -0.71
C GLY A 335 1.14 1.41 -0.90
N ASP A 336 0.53 0.43 -1.59
CA ASP A 336 -0.93 0.38 -1.70
C ASP A 336 -1.56 -0.04 -0.36
N VAL A 337 -2.21 0.92 0.30
CA VAL A 337 -2.84 0.79 1.62
C VAL A 337 -3.92 -0.28 1.64
N SER A 338 -4.63 -0.49 0.53
CA SER A 338 -5.65 -1.55 0.44
C SER A 338 -5.00 -2.91 0.26
N ALA A 339 -3.91 -3.00 -0.49
CA ALA A 339 -3.09 -4.20 -0.55
C ALA A 339 -2.46 -4.57 0.80
N MET A 340 -2.04 -3.59 1.61
CA MET A 340 -1.52 -3.84 2.97
C MET A 340 -2.57 -4.54 3.85
N TYR A 341 -3.80 -4.03 3.87
CA TYR A 341 -4.91 -4.65 4.61
C TYR A 341 -5.27 -6.03 4.06
N GLU A 342 -5.44 -6.16 2.73
CA GLU A 342 -5.84 -7.41 2.10
C GLU A 342 -4.78 -8.53 2.22
N TYR A 343 -3.51 -8.14 2.31
CA TYR A 343 -2.39 -9.04 2.62
C TYR A 343 -2.32 -9.39 4.12
N ALA A 344 -2.59 -8.45 5.03
CA ALA A 344 -2.73 -8.74 6.46
C ALA A 344 -3.85 -9.76 6.72
N GLU A 345 -5.01 -9.59 6.08
CA GLU A 345 -6.11 -10.57 6.12
C GLU A 345 -5.70 -11.94 5.58
N LEU A 346 -4.93 -12.00 4.49
CA LEU A 346 -4.41 -13.26 3.94
C LEU A 346 -3.45 -13.95 4.92
N LEU A 347 -2.53 -13.18 5.53
CA LEU A 347 -1.60 -13.68 6.55
C LEU A 347 -2.32 -14.23 7.77
N ARG A 348 -3.33 -13.51 8.27
CA ARG A 348 -4.15 -13.91 9.41
C ARG A 348 -4.99 -15.16 9.11
N THR A 349 -5.74 -15.16 8.01
CA THR A 349 -6.77 -16.18 7.74
C THR A 349 -6.26 -17.43 7.02
N VAL A 350 -5.22 -17.32 6.19
CA VAL A 350 -4.71 -18.45 5.39
C VAL A 350 -3.36 -18.96 5.89
N LYS A 351 -2.47 -18.05 6.32
CA LYS A 351 -1.12 -18.41 6.77
C LYS A 351 -1.00 -18.60 8.28
N ASN A 352 -2.07 -18.33 9.04
CA ASN A 352 -2.13 -18.27 10.50
C ASN A 352 -0.98 -17.43 11.14
N ASN A 353 -0.46 -16.44 10.40
CA ASN A 353 0.66 -15.60 10.84
C ASN A 353 0.13 -14.25 11.33
N LEU A 354 -0.46 -14.27 12.53
CA LEU A 354 -1.06 -13.09 13.13
C LEU A 354 -0.02 -12.01 13.47
N SER A 355 1.19 -12.38 13.92
CA SER A 355 2.28 -11.43 14.17
C SER A 355 2.59 -10.58 12.93
N LEU A 356 2.83 -11.21 11.77
CA LEU A 356 3.09 -10.46 10.53
C LEU A 356 1.85 -9.73 10.02
N ALA A 357 0.63 -10.25 10.27
CA ALA A 357 -0.60 -9.53 9.95
C ALA A 357 -0.72 -8.23 10.76
N CYS A 358 -0.45 -8.25 12.07
CA CYS A 358 -0.43 -7.07 12.95
C CYS A 358 0.55 -6.00 12.49
N ASP A 359 1.71 -6.43 12.00
CA ASP A 359 2.72 -5.59 11.33
C ASP A 359 2.14 -4.81 10.13
N TRP A 360 1.33 -5.48 9.30
CA TRP A 360 0.71 -4.87 8.10
C TRP A 360 -0.55 -4.08 8.41
N TYR A 361 -1.38 -4.50 9.38
CA TYR A 361 -2.48 -3.65 9.88
C TYR A 361 -1.91 -2.35 10.46
N THR A 362 -0.83 -2.41 11.25
CA THR A 362 -0.17 -1.21 11.81
C THR A 362 0.28 -0.26 10.69
N LYS A 363 1.02 -0.75 9.69
CA LYS A 363 1.45 0.03 8.50
C LYS A 363 0.26 0.64 7.74
N THR A 364 -0.84 -0.10 7.61
CA THR A 364 -2.09 0.38 7.02
C THR A 364 -2.64 1.58 7.80
N THR A 365 -2.72 1.49 9.13
CA THR A 365 -3.28 2.56 9.98
C THR A 365 -2.37 3.77 10.16
N ALA A 366 -1.05 3.60 9.99
CA ALA A 366 -0.06 4.67 10.05
C ALA A 366 -0.01 5.52 8.76
N THR A 367 -0.60 5.05 7.66
CA THR A 367 -0.64 5.78 6.39
C THR A 367 -1.81 6.76 6.39
N THR A 368 -1.55 8.04 6.13
CA THR A 368 -2.54 9.14 6.25
C THR A 368 -2.84 9.88 4.94
N ARG A 369 -2.14 9.55 3.84
CA ARG A 369 -2.22 10.25 2.55
C ARG A 369 -2.70 9.30 1.44
N ASN A 370 -3.64 9.75 0.62
CA ASN A 370 -4.25 9.02 -0.53
C ASN A 370 -4.85 7.64 -0.17
N SER A 371 -5.28 7.48 1.08
CA SER A 371 -5.75 6.23 1.67
C SER A 371 -7.26 6.19 1.83
N SER A 372 -7.91 5.08 1.48
CA SER A 372 -9.34 4.88 1.74
C SER A 372 -9.63 4.91 3.26
N PRO A 373 -10.48 5.82 3.76
CA PRO A 373 -10.83 5.88 5.19
C PRO A 373 -11.46 4.58 5.69
N LYS A 374 -12.19 3.86 4.82
CA LYS A 374 -12.78 2.55 5.12
C LYS A 374 -11.69 1.49 5.37
N THR A 375 -10.64 1.47 4.55
CA THR A 375 -9.51 0.53 4.72
C THR A 375 -8.77 0.81 6.04
N ILE A 376 -8.55 2.08 6.39
CA ILE A 376 -7.94 2.46 7.67
C ILE A 376 -8.85 2.08 8.84
N ALA A 377 -10.16 2.31 8.74
CA ALA A 377 -11.11 1.92 9.78
C ALA A 377 -11.12 0.39 10.00
N LEU A 378 -11.17 -0.40 8.92
CA LEU A 378 -11.08 -1.87 8.98
C LEU A 378 -9.75 -2.33 9.61
N ALA A 379 -8.62 -1.71 9.23
CA ALA A 379 -7.32 -2.03 9.83
C ALA A 379 -7.24 -1.63 11.31
N LYS A 380 -7.84 -0.51 11.73
CA LYS A 380 -7.96 -0.13 13.15
C LYS A 380 -8.81 -1.13 13.93
N SER A 381 -9.96 -1.55 13.39
CA SER A 381 -10.79 -2.59 13.99
C SER A 381 -10.06 -3.93 14.07
N ALA A 382 -9.30 -4.31 13.04
CA ALA A 382 -8.49 -5.52 13.03
C ALA A 382 -7.32 -5.47 14.04
N LEU A 383 -6.69 -4.29 14.22
CA LEU A 383 -5.73 -4.09 15.32
C LEU A 383 -6.41 -4.29 16.68
N VAL A 384 -7.52 -3.62 16.95
CA VAL A 384 -8.24 -3.77 18.24
C VAL A 384 -8.67 -5.23 18.49
N ALA A 385 -9.21 -5.90 17.47
CA ALA A 385 -9.71 -7.27 17.60
C ALA A 385 -8.61 -8.33 17.74
N TYR A 386 -7.47 -8.19 17.07
CA TYR A 386 -6.49 -9.28 16.90
C TYR A 386 -5.06 -8.97 17.36
N CYS A 387 -4.71 -7.71 17.62
CA CYS A 387 -3.33 -7.26 17.88
C CYS A 387 -3.19 -6.42 19.16
N GLN A 388 -4.26 -5.72 19.52
CA GLN A 388 -4.48 -5.01 20.77
C GLN A 388 -5.50 -5.74 21.66
N SER A 389 -5.71 -7.04 21.38
CA SER A 389 -6.16 -8.07 22.31
C SER A 389 -4.95 -8.97 22.67
N GLY A 390 -4.79 -9.31 23.94
CA GLY A 390 -3.48 -9.72 24.48
C GLY A 390 -3.00 -11.15 24.20
N LEU A 391 -3.61 -11.87 23.25
CA LEU A 391 -3.14 -13.18 22.80
C LEU A 391 -3.01 -13.18 21.28
N THR A 392 -1.91 -12.61 20.79
CA THR A 392 -1.53 -12.60 19.36
C THR A 392 -1.10 -14.00 18.89
N GLY A 393 -2.08 -14.89 18.75
CA GLY A 393 -1.90 -16.18 18.08
C GLY A 393 -1.09 -17.17 18.90
N ALA A 394 -1.45 -17.33 20.18
CA ALA A 394 -1.11 -18.54 20.93
C ALA A 394 -2.08 -19.64 20.47
N PRO A 395 -1.67 -20.64 19.65
CA PRO A 395 -2.47 -21.83 19.50
C PRO A 395 -2.61 -22.49 20.87
N ILE A 396 -3.85 -22.76 21.28
CA ILE A 396 -4.15 -23.66 22.39
C ILE A 396 -3.80 -25.05 21.89
N LEU A 397 -2.57 -25.50 22.17
CA LEU A 397 -1.98 -26.68 21.51
C LEU A 397 -2.54 -28.03 22.02
N SER A 398 -3.50 -28.02 22.95
CA SER A 398 -4.25 -29.22 23.34
C SER A 398 -5.59 -28.87 23.99
N ASP A 399 -6.69 -29.20 23.32
CA ASP A 399 -8.02 -29.36 23.94
C ASP A 399 -8.19 -30.74 24.63
N ASN A 400 -7.11 -31.53 24.68
CA ASN A 400 -7.08 -32.87 25.25
C ASN A 400 -7.22 -32.82 26.78
N VAL A 401 -8.27 -33.47 27.29
CA VAL A 401 -8.42 -33.75 28.73
C VAL A 401 -7.36 -34.78 29.15
N ILE A 402 -6.43 -34.39 30.03
CA ILE A 402 -5.38 -35.29 30.52
C ILE A 402 -5.93 -36.14 31.67
N ARG A 403 -6.48 -37.31 31.33
CA ARG A 403 -6.81 -38.38 32.29
C ARG A 403 -5.54 -39.12 32.73
N GLY A 404 -4.69 -38.42 33.49
CA GLY A 404 -3.45 -38.95 34.02
C GLY A 404 -3.61 -39.63 35.38
N THR A 405 -3.18 -40.88 35.51
CA THR A 405 -2.96 -41.53 36.81
C THR A 405 -1.70 -40.97 37.45
N GLN A 406 -1.86 -39.97 38.32
CA GLN A 406 -0.81 -39.42 39.19
C GLN A 406 -1.35 -39.33 40.61
N ASP A 407 -0.56 -39.78 41.59
CA ASP A 407 -0.97 -39.95 43.00
C ASP A 407 -1.31 -38.65 43.74
N SER A 408 -1.12 -37.49 43.10
CA SER A 408 -1.45 -36.16 43.61
C SER A 408 -2.76 -35.57 43.07
N ARG A 409 -3.45 -36.24 42.14
CA ARG A 409 -4.70 -35.75 41.53
C ARG A 409 -5.92 -36.21 42.34
N PRO A 410 -6.89 -35.33 42.68
CA PRO A 410 -8.13 -35.75 43.31
C PRO A 410 -8.89 -36.79 42.47
N TYR A 411 -9.53 -37.77 43.14
CA TYR A 411 -10.33 -38.79 42.47
C TYR A 411 -11.45 -38.14 41.63
N ASN A 412 -11.62 -38.59 40.39
CA ASN A 412 -12.54 -38.01 39.39
C ASN A 412 -12.30 -36.52 39.06
N SER A 413 -11.04 -36.04 39.19
CA SER A 413 -10.64 -34.77 38.57
C SER A 413 -10.22 -34.96 37.11
N GLU A 414 -10.57 -33.98 36.28
CA GLU A 414 -10.09 -33.82 34.91
C GLU A 414 -9.23 -32.56 34.82
N ALA A 415 -8.33 -32.50 33.83
CA ALA A 415 -7.38 -31.40 33.71
C ALA A 415 -7.24 -30.95 32.25
N LEU A 416 -7.25 -29.63 32.04
CA LEU A 416 -7.06 -28.99 30.74
C LEU A 416 -5.77 -28.17 30.77
N LYS A 417 -4.89 -28.42 29.80
CA LYS A 417 -3.55 -27.82 29.70
C LYS A 417 -3.48 -26.79 28.57
N TRP A 418 -3.49 -25.51 28.92
CA TRP A 418 -3.19 -24.42 27.99
C TRP A 418 -1.69 -24.23 27.86
N ILE A 419 -1.16 -24.32 26.63
CA ILE A 419 0.22 -23.95 26.32
C ILE A 419 0.20 -22.56 25.70
N ILE A 420 0.97 -21.62 26.24
CA ILE A 420 1.03 -20.24 25.73
C ILE A 420 2.46 -19.95 25.24
N PRO A 421 2.72 -19.97 23.92
CA PRO A 421 4.07 -19.75 23.40
C PRO A 421 4.57 -18.33 23.68
N ARG A 422 5.83 -18.17 24.11
CA ARG A 422 6.40 -16.85 24.46
C ARG A 422 6.44 -15.91 23.26
N GLU A 423 6.59 -16.46 22.06
CA GLU A 423 6.54 -15.80 20.77
C GLU A 423 5.15 -15.24 20.39
N SER A 424 4.08 -15.72 21.03
CA SER A 424 2.70 -15.25 20.85
C SER A 424 2.29 -14.12 21.81
N ILE A 425 3.19 -13.73 22.72
CA ILE A 425 2.98 -12.73 23.78
C ILE A 425 3.83 -11.50 23.48
N ASN A 426 3.22 -10.30 23.55
CA ASN A 426 3.94 -9.04 23.42
C ASN A 426 5.13 -8.97 24.40
N ALA A 427 6.30 -8.55 23.92
CA ALA A 427 7.54 -8.45 24.70
C ALA A 427 7.36 -7.71 26.03
N ASP A 428 6.50 -6.69 26.05
CA ASP A 428 6.15 -5.88 27.23
C ASP A 428 5.63 -6.66 28.44
N TYR A 429 5.09 -7.86 28.27
CA TYR A 429 4.46 -8.64 29.34
C TYR A 429 5.32 -9.82 29.76
N ASN A 430 5.50 -10.00 31.07
CA ASN A 430 6.38 -11.01 31.67
C ASN A 430 5.65 -11.97 32.64
N TYR A 431 4.33 -11.86 32.79
CA TYR A 431 3.49 -12.83 33.50
C TYR A 431 2.16 -13.04 32.77
N VAL A 432 1.61 -14.25 32.93
CA VAL A 432 0.20 -14.55 32.67
C VAL A 432 -0.51 -14.89 33.97
N GLN A 433 -1.76 -14.46 34.11
CA GLN A 433 -2.65 -14.83 35.19
C GLN A 433 -3.96 -15.41 34.64
N PHE A 434 -4.63 -16.23 35.45
CA PHE A 434 -5.93 -16.84 35.15
C PHE A 434 -6.84 -16.88 36.38
N LYS A 435 -8.15 -16.81 36.16
CA LYS A 435 -9.19 -16.91 37.19
C LYS A 435 -10.45 -17.57 36.62
N GLN A 436 -11.09 -18.45 37.38
CA GLN A 436 -12.39 -19.01 37.01
C GLN A 436 -13.48 -17.95 37.14
N VAL A 437 -14.29 -17.78 36.08
CA VAL A 437 -15.42 -16.84 36.06
C VAL A 437 -16.42 -17.21 37.15
N GLY A 438 -16.82 -16.22 37.96
CA GLY A 438 -17.70 -16.42 39.11
C GLY A 438 -17.03 -17.07 40.34
N GLY A 439 -15.75 -17.45 40.26
CA GLY A 439 -15.00 -17.98 41.40
C GLY A 439 -14.59 -16.90 42.39
N THR A 440 -14.64 -17.20 43.69
CA THR A 440 -14.15 -16.32 44.77
C THR A 440 -12.63 -16.23 44.84
N ALA A 441 -11.91 -17.25 44.34
CA ALA A 441 -10.45 -17.33 44.38
C ALA A 441 -9.73 -16.19 43.61
N ASP A 442 -8.54 -15.83 44.06
CA ASP A 442 -7.68 -14.84 43.42
C ASP A 442 -7.07 -15.32 42.09
N TRP A 443 -6.53 -14.35 41.34
CA TRP A 443 -5.78 -14.57 40.10
C TRP A 443 -4.50 -15.37 40.36
N LYS A 444 -4.48 -16.63 39.92
CA LYS A 444 -3.27 -17.46 39.90
C LYS A 444 -2.43 -17.10 38.67
N GLY A 445 -1.11 -17.26 38.71
CA GLY A 445 -0.26 -16.86 37.59
C GLY A 445 1.09 -17.56 37.50
N ILE A 446 1.71 -17.41 36.33
CA ILE A 446 3.00 -18.02 35.96
C ILE A 446 3.89 -16.93 35.35
N ALA A 447 5.15 -16.91 35.77
CA ALA A 447 6.16 -16.01 35.24
C ALA A 447 6.68 -16.50 33.88
N PHE A 448 6.90 -15.58 32.94
CA PHE A 448 7.66 -15.83 31.73
C PHE A 448 9.14 -15.57 31.98
N THR A 449 9.75 -16.42 32.82
CA THR A 449 11.21 -16.46 32.97
C THR A 449 11.89 -16.73 31.63
N GLU A 450 13.13 -16.25 31.48
CA GLU A 450 13.80 -16.20 30.18
C GLU A 450 13.94 -17.56 29.50
N LYS A 451 13.80 -17.55 28.17
CA LYS A 451 14.00 -18.67 27.22
C LYS A 451 13.95 -20.06 27.89
N PRO A 452 12.77 -20.71 27.99
CA PRO A 452 12.72 -22.08 28.49
C PRO A 452 13.72 -22.95 27.75
N SER A 453 14.48 -23.74 28.49
CA SER A 453 15.37 -24.76 27.94
C SER A 453 14.55 -25.64 26.98
N THR A 454 15.18 -26.03 25.87
CA THR A 454 14.52 -26.51 24.64
C THR A 454 13.58 -27.69 24.86
N ASN A 455 12.32 -27.41 25.21
CA ASN A 455 11.06 -28.07 24.84
C ASN A 455 9.84 -27.54 25.66
N ASP A 456 10.04 -27.07 26.89
CA ASP A 456 8.94 -26.67 27.79
C ASP A 456 8.44 -25.23 27.57
N LYS A 457 7.55 -25.05 26.58
CA LYS A 457 6.76 -23.81 26.47
C LYS A 457 5.91 -23.60 27.74
N PRO A 458 5.82 -22.38 28.31
CA PRO A 458 5.10 -22.15 29.55
C PRO A 458 3.63 -22.52 29.40
N TRP A 459 3.12 -23.27 30.38
CA TRP A 459 1.80 -23.89 30.34
C TRP A 459 1.03 -23.68 31.65
N ILE A 460 -0.29 -23.48 31.51
CA ILE A 460 -1.25 -23.40 32.60
C ILE A 460 -2.08 -24.69 32.57
N GLU A 461 -1.94 -25.54 33.58
CA GLU A 461 -2.89 -26.64 33.83
C GLU A 461 -3.95 -26.15 34.81
N VAL A 462 -5.22 -26.33 34.45
CA VAL A 462 -6.34 -26.15 35.38
C VAL A 462 -7.03 -27.48 35.60
N ILE A 463 -7.04 -27.90 36.86
CA ILE A 463 -7.72 -29.09 37.35
C ILE A 463 -9.14 -28.70 37.76
N PHE A 464 -10.12 -29.44 37.29
CA PHE A 464 -11.54 -29.29 37.59
C PHE A 464 -12.15 -30.65 37.97
N SER A 465 -13.34 -30.66 38.57
CA SER A 465 -14.06 -31.92 38.85
C SER A 465 -14.93 -32.31 37.66
N SER A 466 -15.09 -33.61 37.42
CA SER A 466 -15.92 -34.14 36.32
C SER A 466 -17.43 -33.84 36.43
N ALA A 467 -17.85 -33.07 37.44
CA ALA A 467 -19.21 -32.56 37.63
C ALA A 467 -19.43 -31.16 37.00
N ALA A 468 -18.36 -30.46 36.60
CA ALA A 468 -18.47 -29.18 35.92
C ALA A 468 -18.94 -29.37 34.47
N LYS A 469 -20.17 -28.94 34.16
CA LYS A 469 -20.69 -28.97 32.78
C LYS A 469 -19.97 -27.97 31.88
N ASP A 470 -19.83 -26.73 32.36
CA ASP A 470 -19.13 -25.64 31.68
C ASP A 470 -18.03 -25.08 32.58
N LEU A 471 -16.86 -24.80 32.01
CA LEU A 471 -15.76 -24.08 32.65
C LEU A 471 -15.45 -22.82 31.85
N CYS A 472 -15.66 -21.66 32.45
CA CYS A 472 -15.24 -20.37 31.90
C CYS A 472 -14.06 -19.83 32.69
N ILE A 473 -12.98 -19.43 32.00
CA ILE A 473 -11.79 -18.85 32.60
C ILE A 473 -11.46 -17.52 31.94
N ASP A 474 -11.31 -16.48 32.77
CA ASP A 474 -10.68 -15.23 32.40
C ASP A 474 -9.17 -15.42 32.49
N PHE A 475 -8.46 -14.98 31.47
CA PHE A 475 -7.01 -14.85 31.49
C PHE A 475 -6.65 -13.37 31.49
N ARG A 476 -5.43 -13.04 31.92
CA ARG A 476 -4.86 -11.71 31.71
C ARG A 476 -3.35 -11.77 31.58
N LEU A 477 -2.77 -10.88 30.79
CA LEU A 477 -1.34 -10.61 30.86
C LEU A 477 -1.09 -9.48 31.86
N ILE A 478 0.00 -9.59 32.61
CA ILE A 478 0.48 -8.48 33.45
C ILE A 478 1.97 -8.22 33.19
N LYS A 479 2.37 -6.97 33.37
CA LYS A 479 3.78 -6.57 33.46
C LYS A 479 4.10 -6.32 34.92
N VAL A 480 5.15 -6.99 35.42
CA VAL A 480 5.67 -6.81 36.78
C VAL A 480 7.08 -6.25 36.69
N GLU A 481 7.29 -5.11 37.33
CA GLU A 481 8.60 -4.43 37.46
C GLU A 481 8.77 -4.05 38.93
N ASP A 482 9.94 -4.31 39.51
CA ASP A 482 10.25 -4.08 40.94
C ASP A 482 9.18 -4.63 41.90
N SER A 483 8.71 -5.86 41.60
CA SER A 483 7.62 -6.56 42.31
C SER A 483 6.25 -5.83 42.32
N LYS A 484 6.06 -4.81 41.48
CA LYS A 484 4.80 -4.07 41.29
C LYS A 484 4.22 -4.34 39.91
N VAL A 485 2.89 -4.40 39.83
CA VAL A 485 2.19 -4.55 38.56
C VAL A 485 2.11 -3.19 37.86
N THR A 486 2.81 -3.02 36.74
CA THR A 486 2.88 -1.76 35.98
C THR A 486 1.95 -1.73 34.75
N LYS A 487 1.53 -2.90 34.25
CA LYS A 487 0.47 -3.05 33.23
C LYS A 487 -0.42 -4.25 33.55
N ILE A 488 -1.72 -4.13 33.28
CA ILE A 488 -2.70 -5.23 33.33
C ILE A 488 -3.45 -5.23 31.99
N TRP A 489 -3.75 -6.43 31.48
CA TRP A 489 -4.45 -6.62 30.22
C TRP A 489 -5.33 -7.87 30.26
N ASP A 490 -6.61 -7.68 30.58
CA ASP A 490 -7.58 -8.78 30.66
C ASP A 490 -7.96 -9.30 29.25
N LEU A 491 -8.04 -10.62 29.13
CA LEU A 491 -8.18 -11.34 27.85
C LEU A 491 -9.64 -11.76 27.66
N LEU A 492 -10.42 -10.80 27.17
CA LEU A 492 -11.86 -10.93 26.95
C LEU A 492 -12.20 -11.30 25.48
N PRO A 493 -13.33 -12.00 25.24
CA PRO A 493 -14.25 -12.59 26.22
C PRO A 493 -13.64 -13.80 26.94
N SER A 494 -14.24 -14.15 28.09
CA SER A 494 -13.87 -15.32 28.89
C SER A 494 -13.82 -16.59 28.05
N ASN A 495 -12.81 -17.43 28.28
CA ASN A 495 -12.66 -18.66 27.52
C ASN A 495 -13.51 -19.77 28.15
N CYS A 496 -14.70 -19.97 27.58
CA CYS A 496 -15.66 -20.97 28.02
C CYS A 496 -15.58 -22.27 27.22
N TYR A 497 -15.66 -23.40 27.93
CA TYR A 497 -15.70 -24.76 27.37
C TYR A 497 -16.83 -25.54 28.03
N SER A 498 -17.54 -26.36 27.26
CA SER A 498 -18.49 -27.36 27.75
C SER A 498 -17.88 -28.75 27.60
N PHE A 499 -18.10 -29.62 28.59
CA PHE A 499 -17.44 -30.92 28.70
C PHE A 499 -18.44 -32.04 28.46
N SER A 500 -18.19 -32.87 27.45
CA SER A 500 -18.97 -34.09 27.19
C SER A 500 -18.06 -35.25 26.81
N SER A 501 -18.30 -36.42 27.41
CA SER A 501 -17.58 -37.68 27.10
C SER A 501 -16.03 -37.63 27.16
N GLY A 502 -15.45 -36.67 27.90
CA GLY A 502 -13.99 -36.45 27.95
C GLY A 502 -13.44 -35.54 26.86
N VAL A 503 -14.30 -34.86 26.10
CA VAL A 503 -13.95 -33.83 25.10
C VAL A 503 -14.35 -32.45 25.62
N ALA A 504 -13.40 -31.51 25.61
CA ALA A 504 -13.66 -30.10 25.88
C ALA A 504 -14.07 -29.40 24.56
N THR A 505 -15.30 -28.90 24.48
CA THR A 505 -15.78 -28.14 23.32
C THR A 505 -15.85 -26.66 23.68
N ARG A 506 -15.08 -25.81 22.99
CA ARG A 506 -15.13 -24.35 23.21
C ARG A 506 -16.51 -23.81 22.83
N ILE A 507 -17.18 -23.13 23.76
CA ILE A 507 -18.49 -22.51 23.55
C ILE A 507 -18.35 -20.99 23.45
N GLY A 508 -19.13 -20.39 22.55
CA GLY A 508 -19.21 -18.93 22.44
C GLY A 508 -20.08 -18.33 23.55
N ARG A 509 -19.63 -17.20 24.10
CA ARG A 509 -20.42 -16.22 24.86
C ARG A 509 -20.10 -14.83 24.33
#